data_AF-A0A932YTE8-F1
#
_entry.id   AF-A0A932YTE8-F1
#
_cell.length_a   1.000
_cell.length_b   1.000
_cell.length_c   1.000
_cell.angle_alpha   90.00
_cell.angle_beta   90.00
_cell.angle_gamma   90.00
#
_symmetry.space_group_name_H-M   'P 1'
#
loop_
_entity.id
_entity.type
_entity.pdbx_description
1 polymer ?
#
loop_
_entity_poly.entity_id
_entity_poly.type
_entity_poly.pdbx_seq_one_letter_code
_entity_poly.pdbx_strand_id
1 'polypeptide(L)'
;MSRLSLIVWRLAALALCLPYIAEAQTRRLQNPLQSDINTLPKLVEAILEVVVLIGTPVAALFIIYSGFLFVTARGDETRLKTAKKAFYYSVIGTALLLGAWALAQAIGATIEQVVRPR
;
A
#
# COMPACT_ATOMS: atom_id res chain seq x y z
N MET A 1 51.97 14.95 -38.48
CA MET A 1 50.72 14.15 -38.42
C MET A 1 49.57 15.00 -38.93
N SER A 2 48.91 14.56 -40.01
CA SER A 2 47.91 15.35 -40.72
C SER A 2 46.62 15.47 -39.89
N ARG A 3 45.96 16.63 -39.98
CA ARG A 3 44.74 16.97 -39.24
C ARG A 3 43.62 15.93 -39.38
N LEU A 4 43.66 15.12 -40.44
CA LEU A 4 42.76 14.01 -40.71
C LEU A 4 42.88 12.86 -39.70
N SER A 5 44.09 12.45 -39.29
CA SER A 5 44.24 11.33 -38.32
C SER A 5 43.75 11.72 -36.93
N LEU A 6 43.82 13.01 -36.60
CA LEU A 6 43.36 13.59 -35.33
C LEU A 6 41.82 13.61 -35.24
N ILE A 7 41.13 13.82 -36.37
CA ILE A 7 39.66 13.75 -36.44
C ILE A 7 39.17 12.31 -36.28
N VAL A 8 39.83 11.36 -36.95
CA VAL A 8 39.50 9.93 -36.85
C VAL A 8 39.67 9.43 -35.41
N TRP A 9 40.76 9.80 -34.73
CA TRP A 9 40.98 9.41 -33.34
C TRP A 9 39.99 10.04 -32.36
N ARG A 10 39.55 11.28 -32.62
CA ARG A 10 38.52 11.95 -31.81
C ARG A 10 37.13 11.32 -31.99
N LEU A 11 36.77 10.95 -33.22
CA LEU A 11 35.53 10.25 -33.49
C LEU A 11 35.52 8.84 -32.92
N ALA A 12 36.65 8.13 -32.97
CA ALA A 12 36.81 6.82 -32.34
C ALA A 12 36.71 6.90 -30.81
N ALA A 13 37.35 7.89 -30.18
CA ALA A 13 37.24 8.13 -28.74
C ALA A 13 35.80 8.49 -28.32
N LEU A 14 35.09 9.27 -29.14
CA LEU A 14 33.68 9.61 -28.90
C LEU A 14 32.79 8.36 -29.01
N ALA A 15 33.00 7.51 -30.03
CA ALA A 15 32.24 6.28 -30.24
C ALA A 15 32.46 5.25 -29.12
N LEU A 16 33.69 5.14 -28.59
CA LEU A 16 34.02 4.26 -27.47
C LEU A 16 33.43 4.72 -26.13
N CYS A 17 33.13 6.02 -25.96
CA CYS A 17 32.51 6.55 -24.74
C CYS A 17 30.98 6.49 -24.72
N LEU A 18 30.31 6.32 -25.87
CA LEU A 18 28.84 6.18 -25.95
C LEU A 18 28.25 5.08 -25.04
N PRO A 19 28.78 3.84 -25.00
CA PRO A 19 28.22 2.80 -24.12
C PRO A 19 28.41 3.11 -22.63
N TYR A 20 29.47 3.82 -22.25
CA TYR A 20 29.74 4.19 -20.87
C TYR A 20 28.73 5.21 -20.32
N ILE A 21 28.28 6.15 -21.17
CA ILE A 21 27.27 7.15 -20.81
C ILE A 21 25.86 6.52 -20.76
N ALA A 22 25.59 5.55 -21.64
CA ALA A 22 24.32 4.81 -21.65
C ALA A 22 24.12 4.02 -20.35
N GLU A 23 25.16 3.37 -19.84
CA GLU A 23 25.09 2.60 -18.58
C GLU A 23 24.96 3.50 -17.35
N ALA A 24 25.53 4.72 -17.39
CA ALA A 24 25.50 5.68 -16.27
C ALA A 24 24.09 6.21 -15.94
N GLN A 25 23.15 6.17 -16.89
CA GLN A 25 21.77 6.65 -16.68
C GLN A 25 20.85 5.63 -16.01
N THR A 26 21.32 4.39 -15.78
CA THR A 26 20.45 3.28 -15.38
C THR A 26 20.40 3.02 -13.88
N ARG A 27 21.26 3.66 -13.07
CA ARG A 27 21.11 3.61 -11.59
C ARG A 27 20.05 4.60 -11.13
N ARG A 28 18.80 4.33 -11.51
CA ARG A 28 17.65 4.91 -10.81
C ARG A 28 17.61 4.30 -9.40
N LEU A 29 17.37 5.14 -8.39
CA LEU A 29 17.10 4.66 -7.04
C LEU A 29 15.86 3.76 -7.11
N GLN A 30 16.07 2.46 -6.96
CA GLN A 30 14.98 1.49 -6.89
C GLN A 30 14.29 1.66 -5.55
N ASN A 31 12.97 1.82 -5.57
CA ASN A 31 12.18 1.88 -4.35
C ASN A 31 12.30 0.53 -3.61
N PRO A 32 12.82 0.48 -2.37
CA PRO A 32 12.92 -0.76 -1.61
C PRO A 32 11.56 -1.36 -1.24
N LEU A 33 10.47 -0.60 -1.40
CA LEU A 33 9.09 -1.02 -1.15
C LEU A 33 8.40 -1.61 -2.39
N GLN A 34 9.18 -2.18 -3.32
CA GLN A 34 8.77 -2.67 -4.64
C GLN A 34 8.61 -1.55 -5.69
N SER A 35 8.95 -1.89 -6.93
CA SER A 35 9.00 -0.97 -8.07
C SER A 35 7.65 -0.43 -8.52
N ASP A 36 6.53 -0.92 -7.98
CA ASP A 36 5.18 -0.57 -8.40
C ASP A 36 4.49 0.45 -7.49
N ILE A 37 5.01 0.66 -6.27
CA ILE A 37 4.54 1.66 -5.32
C ILE A 37 5.25 3.00 -5.57
N ASN A 38 4.89 3.66 -6.67
CA ASN A 38 5.50 4.94 -7.06
C ASN A 38 4.62 6.16 -6.77
N THR A 39 3.48 5.97 -6.09
CA THR A 39 2.50 7.04 -5.85
C THR A 39 1.86 6.88 -4.48
N LEU A 40 1.50 8.00 -3.83
CA LEU A 40 0.88 8.00 -2.51
C LEU A 40 -0.39 7.13 -2.41
N PRO A 41 -1.32 7.10 -3.40
CA PRO A 41 -2.50 6.24 -3.33
C PRO A 41 -2.14 4.75 -3.27
N LYS A 42 -1.18 4.30 -4.09
CA LYS A 42 -0.71 2.91 -4.09
C LYS A 42 -0.03 2.52 -2.77
N LEU A 43 0.67 3.46 -2.13
CA LEU A 43 1.27 3.21 -0.82
C LEU A 43 0.18 2.99 0.24
N VAL A 44 -0.85 3.83 0.23
CA VAL A 44 -1.99 3.69 1.15
C VAL A 44 -2.75 2.39 0.89
N GLU A 45 -2.96 2.03 -0.37
CA GLU A 45 -3.60 0.77 -0.76
C GLU A 45 -2.82 -0.46 -0.27
N ALA A 46 -1.49 -0.48 -0.47
CA ALA A 46 -0.64 -1.58 0.01
C ALA A 46 -0.67 -1.72 1.54
N ILE A 47 -0.67 -0.61 2.28
CA ILE A 47 -0.78 -0.64 3.74
C ILE A 47 -2.16 -1.19 4.15
N LEU A 48 -3.22 -0.74 3.50
CA LEU A 48 -4.57 -1.18 3.79
C LEU A 48 -4.78 -2.66 3.47
N GLU A 49 -4.18 -3.18 2.40
CA GLU A 49 -4.23 -4.60 2.06
C GLU A 49 -3.64 -5.45 3.20
N VAL A 50 -2.49 -5.06 3.74
CA VAL A 50 -1.87 -5.74 4.90
C VAL A 50 -2.76 -5.63 6.15
N VAL A 51 -3.35 -4.45 6.40
CA VAL A 51 -4.24 -4.24 7.54
C VAL A 51 -5.52 -5.06 7.42
N VAL A 52 -6.11 -5.15 6.23
CA VAL A 52 -7.32 -5.95 5.99
C VAL A 52 -7.00 -7.44 6.12
N LEU A 53 -5.87 -7.90 5.55
CA LEU A 53 -5.43 -9.29 5.64
C LEU A 53 -5.34 -9.79 7.08
N ILE A 54 -4.78 -8.99 7.98
CA ILE A 54 -4.64 -9.35 9.40
C ILE A 54 -5.91 -8.99 10.20
N GLY A 55 -6.56 -7.90 9.84
CA GLY A 55 -7.70 -7.38 10.59
C GLY A 55 -8.99 -8.17 10.36
N THR A 56 -9.19 -8.80 9.20
CA THR A 56 -10.34 -9.69 8.95
C THR A 56 -10.42 -10.88 9.92
N PRO A 57 -9.36 -11.70 10.10
CA PRO A 57 -9.41 -12.80 11.08
C PRO A 57 -9.52 -12.29 12.52
N VAL A 58 -8.89 -11.16 12.84
CA VAL A 58 -9.01 -10.53 14.17
C VAL A 58 -10.45 -10.08 14.46
N ALA A 59 -11.11 -9.44 13.50
CA ALA A 59 -12.51 -9.05 13.62
C ALA A 59 -13.44 -10.26 13.83
N ALA A 60 -13.21 -11.34 13.07
CA ALA A 60 -13.97 -12.58 13.24
C ALA A 60 -13.78 -13.17 14.64
N LEU A 61 -12.56 -13.19 15.17
CA LEU A 61 -12.28 -13.66 16.54
C LEU A 61 -13.00 -12.81 17.60
N PHE A 62 -13.03 -11.50 17.45
CA PHE A 62 -13.74 -10.62 18.38
C PHE A 62 -15.25 -10.83 18.35
N ILE A 63 -15.85 -11.05 17.17
CA ILE A 63 -17.27 -11.40 17.05
C ILE A 63 -17.55 -12.72 17.78
N ILE A 64 -16.74 -13.75 17.52
CA ILE A 64 -16.87 -15.06 18.19
C ILE A 64 -16.74 -14.92 19.70
N TYR A 65 -15.74 -14.18 20.18
CA TYR A 65 -15.52 -13.92 21.61
C TYR A 65 -16.72 -13.24 22.27
N SER A 66 -17.29 -12.23 21.61
CA SER A 66 -18.50 -11.56 22.10
C SER A 66 -19.68 -12.54 22.20
N GLY A 67 -19.81 -13.46 21.23
CA GLY A 67 -20.82 -14.53 21.25
C GLY A 67 -20.66 -15.47 22.44
N PHE A 68 -19.42 -15.90 22.74
CA PHE A 68 -19.15 -16.68 23.95
C PHE A 68 -19.51 -15.94 25.24
N LEU A 69 -19.27 -14.63 25.29
CA LEU A 69 -19.63 -13.79 26.43
C LEU A 69 -21.16 -13.69 26.62
N PHE A 70 -21.93 -13.69 25.53
CA PHE A 70 -23.39 -13.76 25.60
C PHE A 70 -23.88 -15.11 26.15
N VAL A 71 -23.33 -16.22 25.69
CA VAL A 71 -23.72 -17.57 26.14
C VAL A 71 -23.36 -17.79 27.62
N THR A 72 -22.20 -17.30 28.06
CA THR A 72 -21.73 -17.46 29.44
C THR A 72 -22.45 -16.54 30.43
N ALA A 73 -23.07 -15.45 29.97
CA ALA A 73 -23.79 -14.52 30.84
C ALA A 73 -25.04 -15.15 31.50
N ARG A 74 -25.67 -16.17 30.88
CA ARG A 74 -26.76 -16.99 31.47
C ARG A 74 -27.87 -16.21 32.21
N GLY A 75 -28.14 -14.97 31.82
CA GLY A 75 -29.17 -14.13 32.45
C GLY A 75 -28.67 -13.14 33.52
N ASP A 76 -27.38 -13.14 33.85
CA ASP A 76 -26.76 -12.09 34.68
C ASP A 76 -26.72 -10.78 33.88
N GLU A 77 -27.49 -9.78 34.33
CA GLU A 77 -27.57 -8.46 33.68
C GLU A 77 -26.21 -7.77 33.55
N THR A 78 -25.32 -7.97 34.52
CA THR A 78 -24.01 -7.33 34.55
C THR A 78 -23.13 -7.90 33.44
N ARG A 79 -23.10 -9.23 33.32
CA ARG A 79 -22.36 -9.93 32.26
C ARG A 79 -22.97 -9.71 30.89
N LEU A 80 -24.30 -9.62 30.80
CA LEU A 80 -25.00 -9.28 29.56
C LEU A 80 -24.66 -7.87 29.06
N LYS A 81 -24.56 -6.88 29.96
CA LYS A 81 -24.10 -5.53 29.59
C LYS A 81 -22.69 -5.56 29.02
N THR A 82 -21.78 -6.34 29.61
CA THR A 82 -20.41 -6.50 29.10
C THR A 82 -20.40 -7.21 27.74
N ALA A 83 -21.17 -8.28 27.56
CA ALA A 83 -21.33 -8.98 26.28
C ALA A 83 -21.80 -8.04 25.16
N LYS A 84 -22.85 -7.25 25.44
CA LYS A 84 -23.36 -6.24 24.51
C LYS A 84 -22.30 -5.21 24.14
N LYS A 85 -21.59 -4.65 25.13
CA LYS A 85 -20.50 -3.69 24.87
C LYS A 85 -19.42 -4.31 23.97
N ALA A 86 -18.96 -5.52 24.29
CA ALA A 86 -17.94 -6.21 23.49
C ALA A 86 -18.38 -6.41 22.04
N PHE A 87 -19.63 -6.82 21.83
CA PHE A 87 -20.22 -6.95 20.49
C PHE A 87 -20.30 -5.62 19.76
N TYR A 88 -20.79 -4.56 20.39
CA TYR A 88 -20.84 -3.23 19.77
C TYR A 88 -19.46 -2.74 19.33
N TYR A 89 -18.44 -2.89 20.18
CA TYR A 89 -17.08 -2.51 19.80
C TYR A 89 -16.51 -3.37 18.67
N SER A 90 -16.86 -4.66 18.62
CA SER A 90 -16.46 -5.57 17.53
C SER A 90 -17.09 -5.18 16.21
N VAL A 91 -18.38 -4.80 16.22
CA VAL A 91 -19.10 -4.30 15.04
C VAL A 91 -18.52 -2.97 14.58
N ILE A 92 -18.27 -2.03 15.49
CA ILE A 92 -17.67 -0.73 15.16
C ILE A 92 -16.26 -0.92 14.58
N GLY A 93 -15.43 -1.77 15.19
CA GLY A 93 -14.09 -2.07 14.68
C GLY A 93 -14.11 -2.68 13.28
N THR A 94 -15.04 -3.61 13.02
CA THR A 94 -15.22 -4.20 11.69
C THR A 94 -15.70 -3.18 10.68
N ALA A 95 -16.67 -2.34 11.04
CA ALA A 95 -17.18 -1.28 10.18
C ALA A 95 -16.10 -0.24 9.86
N LEU A 96 -15.23 0.09 10.84
CA LEU A 96 -14.11 1.00 10.64
C LEU A 96 -13.07 0.41 9.66
N LEU A 97 -12.76 -0.88 9.79
CA LEU A 97 -11.83 -1.56 8.91
C LEU A 97 -12.33 -1.55 7.45
N LEU A 98 -13.59 -1.92 7.23
CA LEU A 98 -14.21 -1.89 5.90
C LEU A 98 -14.37 -0.45 5.38
N GLY A 99 -14.73 0.48 6.26
CA GLY A 99 -14.92 1.88 5.92
C GLY A 99 -13.61 2.57 5.51
N ALA A 100 -12.50 2.28 6.19
CA ALA A 100 -11.20 2.82 5.85
C ALA A 100 -10.75 2.39 4.44
N TRP A 101 -10.95 1.11 4.10
CA TRP A 101 -10.64 0.59 2.76
C TRP A 101 -11.52 1.22 1.67
N ALA A 102 -12.82 1.35 1.92
CA ALA A 102 -13.75 1.98 0.98
C ALA A 102 -13.41 3.46 0.76
N LEU A 103 -13.11 4.21 1.82
CA LEU A 103 -12.72 5.62 1.73
C LEU A 103 -11.41 5.81 0.98
N ALA A 104 -10.41 4.96 1.23
CA ALA A 104 -9.13 5.06 0.55
C ALA A 104 -9.24 4.83 -0.97
N GLN A 105 -10.05 3.85 -1.40
CA GLN A 105 -10.34 3.65 -2.81
C GLN A 105 -11.09 4.83 -3.42
N ALA A 106 -12.08 5.39 -2.72
CA ALA A 106 -12.82 6.54 -3.22
C ALA A 106 -11.90 7.76 -3.44
N ILE A 107 -10.98 8.01 -2.50
CA ILE A 107 -10.00 9.10 -2.61
C ILE A 107 -8.99 8.80 -3.72
N GLY A 108 -8.46 7.58 -3.78
CA GLY A 108 -7.52 7.15 -4.82
C GLY A 108 -8.10 7.32 -6.23
N ALA A 109 -9.32 6.84 -6.43
CA ALA A 109 -10.05 7.00 -7.69
C ALA A 109 -10.25 8.46 -8.07
N THR A 110 -10.56 9.34 -7.09
CA THR A 110 -10.73 10.78 -7.35
C THR A 110 -9.41 11.43 -7.75
N ILE A 111 -8.30 11.09 -7.07
CA ILE A 111 -6.98 11.64 -7.39
C ILE A 111 -6.55 11.20 -8.79
N GLU A 112 -6.77 9.95 -9.16
CA GLU A 112 -6.46 9.45 -10.51
C GLU A 112 -7.23 10.19 -11.60
N GLN A 113 -8.52 10.49 -11.38
CA GLN A 113 -9.33 11.29 -12.30
C GLN A 113 -8.82 12.72 -12.47
N VAL A 114 -8.29 13.33 -11.41
CA VAL A 114 -7.76 14.70 -11.46
C VAL A 114 -6.36 14.75 -12.07
N VAL A 115 -5.51 13.76 -11.78
CA VAL A 115 -4.11 13.71 -12.25
C VAL A 115 -4.01 13.29 -13.72
N ARG A 116 -4.94 12.46 -14.21
CA ARG A 116 -5.11 12.22 -15.64
C ARG A 116 -6.41 12.89 -16.12
N PRO A 117 -6.42 14.23 -16.31
CA PRO A 117 -7.43 14.80 -17.18
C PRO A 117 -7.17 14.20 -18.57
N ARG A 118 -8.23 13.71 -19.23
CA ARG A 118 -8.16 13.10 -20.56
C ARG A 118 -7.20 13.81 -21.50
#